data_AF-T2J8E4-F1
#
_entry.id   AF-T2J8E4-F1
#
_cell.length_a   1.000
_cell.length_b   1.000
_cell.length_c   1.000
_cell.angle_alpha   90.00
_cell.angle_beta   90.00
_cell.angle_gamma   90.00
#
_symmetry.space_group_name_H-M   'P 1'
#
loop_
_entity.id
_entity.type
_entity.pdbx_description
1 polymer ?
#
loop_
_entity_poly.entity_id
_entity_poly.type
_entity_poly.pdbx_seq_one_letter_code
_entity_poly.pdbx_strand_id
1 'polypeptide(L)'
;MIKSEISNNIVATVSMQSYKKTPRGNTFNKHFPKIFNSAYNSRKGKFLEDNMRNISSRIKHIFVMVDEIKGDENGVNLLHEISKFFRQFTEEYGFNYKIIVADASIVNPDVINQHFSSTVSEPNKIFFRQNFSKNLPLSIENFTFKKKPVTIINSNAYPAKILKITYKLFIESIEFHEELYLQKNKPLKEAVQKQIIKDIKYILKNNPSEQIIVYIQDKEKLAELITQIKRFRKFEEKKDYLEIHANLRDQDKKEVKKIPG
;
A
#
# COMPACT_ATOMS: atom_id res chain seq x y z
N MET A 1 0.15 -31.21 2.98
CA MET A 1 -0.37 -30.59 4.22
C MET A 1 -1.74 -31.13 4.63
N ILE A 2 -2.81 -31.03 3.83
CA ILE A 2 -4.14 -31.54 4.24
C ILE A 2 -4.21 -33.09 4.26
N LYS A 3 -3.41 -33.76 3.41
CA LYS A 3 -3.41 -35.23 3.25
C LYS A 3 -2.91 -36.04 4.45
N SER A 4 -2.21 -35.43 5.40
CA SER A 4 -1.48 -36.14 6.45
C SER A 4 -2.14 -36.07 7.83
N GLU A 5 -3.30 -35.42 7.96
CA GLU A 5 -4.13 -35.38 9.19
C GLU A 5 -3.39 -35.02 10.49
N ILE A 6 -2.28 -34.27 10.38
CA ILE A 6 -1.33 -34.06 11.49
C ILE A 6 -1.89 -33.08 12.55
N SER A 7 -2.92 -32.29 12.24
CA SER A 7 -3.51 -31.32 13.16
C SER A 7 -4.95 -30.97 12.80
N ASN A 8 -5.80 -30.83 13.83
CA ASN A 8 -7.14 -30.25 13.72
C ASN A 8 -7.11 -28.70 13.59
N ASN A 9 -5.95 -28.10 13.82
CA ASN A 9 -5.70 -26.67 13.66
C ASN A 9 -4.68 -26.48 12.52
N ILE A 10 -5.18 -26.29 11.30
CA ILE A 10 -4.33 -26.01 10.14
C ILE A 10 -4.18 -24.49 10.03
N VAL A 11 -3.01 -23.98 10.40
CA VAL A 11 -2.58 -22.62 10.05
C VAL A 11 -1.84 -22.71 8.72
N ALA A 12 -2.54 -22.47 7.62
CA ALA A 12 -1.94 -22.34 6.30
C ALA A 12 -1.85 -20.86 5.95
N THR A 13 -0.64 -20.31 5.88
CA THR A 13 -0.40 -18.94 5.43
C THR A 13 0.09 -18.99 3.98
N VAL A 14 -0.65 -18.36 3.07
CA VAL A 14 -0.28 -18.24 1.66
C VAL A 14 -0.16 -16.76 1.34
N SER A 15 1.05 -16.31 1.04
CA SER A 15 1.28 -14.97 0.50
C SER A 15 1.15 -15.03 -1.02
N MET A 16 0.24 -14.23 -1.59
CA MET A 16 0.06 -14.11 -3.03
C MET A 16 0.39 -12.68 -3.45
N GLN A 17 1.55 -12.49 -4.07
CA GLN A 17 1.89 -11.21 -4.69
C GLN A 17 1.24 -11.09 -6.07
N SER A 18 0.70 -9.90 -6.32
CA SER A 18 0.16 -9.41 -7.58
C SER A 18 -1.17 -10.05 -8.03
N TYR A 19 -2.28 -9.36 -7.72
CA TYR A 19 -3.47 -9.42 -8.55
C TYR A 19 -3.12 -8.80 -9.91
N LYS A 20 -2.83 -9.64 -10.90
CA LYS A 20 -2.73 -9.23 -12.31
C LYS A 20 -3.99 -9.62 -13.07
N LYS A 21 -4.63 -8.63 -13.71
CA LYS A 21 -5.59 -8.89 -14.79
C LYS A 21 -4.82 -9.34 -16.03
N THR A 22 -5.28 -10.42 -16.63
CA THR A 22 -4.78 -10.94 -17.91
C THR A 22 -5.96 -11.08 -18.87
N PRO A 23 -5.72 -11.20 -20.20
CA PRO A 23 -6.81 -11.46 -21.16
C PRO A 23 -7.63 -12.72 -20.84
N ARG A 24 -7.08 -13.65 -20.04
CA ARG A 24 -7.72 -14.92 -19.66
C ARG A 24 -8.27 -14.94 -18.23
N GLY A 25 -8.44 -13.76 -17.61
CA GLY A 25 -8.92 -13.62 -16.22
C GLY A 25 -7.85 -13.10 -15.26
N ASN A 26 -8.03 -13.31 -13.96
CA ASN A 26 -7.08 -12.84 -12.95
C ASN A 26 -6.30 -13.98 -12.30
N THR A 27 -5.12 -13.62 -11.79
CA THR A 27 -4.19 -14.54 -11.09
C THR A 27 -4.78 -15.14 -9.82
N PHE A 28 -5.62 -14.39 -9.08
CA PHE A 28 -6.30 -14.89 -7.89
C PHE A 28 -7.17 -16.12 -8.21
N ASN A 29 -8.12 -15.99 -9.16
CA ASN A 29 -9.02 -17.07 -9.57
C ASN A 29 -8.29 -18.28 -10.16
N LYS A 30 -7.10 -18.08 -10.75
CA LYS A 30 -6.29 -19.17 -11.32
C LYS A 30 -5.54 -19.97 -10.27
N HIS A 31 -5.04 -19.32 -9.21
CA HIS A 31 -4.11 -19.92 -8.27
C HIS A 31 -4.75 -20.27 -6.93
N PHE A 32 -5.67 -19.45 -6.44
CA PHE A 32 -6.28 -19.65 -5.13
C PHE A 32 -7.06 -20.98 -5.01
N PRO A 33 -7.87 -21.41 -6.01
CA PRO A 33 -8.57 -22.70 -5.94
C PRO A 33 -7.64 -23.91 -5.78
N LYS A 34 -6.38 -23.80 -6.23
CA LYS A 34 -5.39 -24.87 -6.12
C LYS A 34 -4.96 -25.13 -4.68
N ILE A 35 -5.21 -24.22 -3.73
CA ILE A 35 -5.02 -24.49 -2.30
C ILE A 35 -5.88 -25.69 -1.88
N PHE A 36 -7.08 -25.82 -2.46
CA PHE A 36 -8.01 -26.92 -2.25
C PHE A 36 -7.88 -27.99 -3.34
N ASN A 37 -6.66 -28.28 -3.83
CA ASN A 37 -6.46 -29.19 -4.97
C ASN A 37 -7.13 -30.57 -4.79
N SER A 38 -7.26 -31.06 -3.55
CA SER A 38 -7.95 -32.33 -3.24
C SER A 38 -9.48 -32.27 -3.38
N ALA A 39 -10.04 -31.06 -3.44
CA ALA A 39 -11.47 -30.79 -3.60
C ALA A 39 -11.75 -29.93 -4.84
N TYR A 40 -10.75 -29.62 -5.67
CA TYR A 40 -10.91 -28.78 -6.86
C TYR A 40 -10.73 -29.61 -8.13
N ASN A 41 -11.76 -29.66 -8.98
CA ASN A 41 -11.68 -30.31 -10.27
C ASN A 41 -11.19 -29.31 -11.32
N SER A 42 -9.89 -29.35 -11.63
CA SER A 42 -9.26 -28.45 -12.60
C SER A 42 -9.77 -28.60 -14.04
N ARG A 43 -10.34 -29.76 -14.42
CA ARG A 43 -10.93 -29.99 -15.75
C ARG A 43 -12.32 -29.35 -15.88
N LYS A 44 -13.11 -29.39 -14.80
CA LYS A 44 -14.47 -28.80 -14.74
C LYS A 44 -14.47 -27.36 -14.24
N GLY A 45 -13.37 -26.89 -13.67
CA GLY A 45 -13.25 -25.55 -13.07
C GLY A 45 -14.10 -25.35 -11.82
N LYS A 46 -14.50 -26.43 -11.13
CA LYS A 46 -15.44 -26.39 -9.99
C LYS A 46 -14.93 -27.17 -8.79
N PHE A 47 -15.39 -26.81 -7.60
CA PHE A 47 -15.17 -27.60 -6.40
C PHE A 47 -16.05 -28.86 -6.37
N LEU A 48 -15.55 -29.90 -5.72
CA LEU A 48 -16.29 -31.10 -5.36
C LEU A 48 -16.93 -30.85 -3.99
N GLU A 49 -18.26 -30.69 -3.97
CA GLU A 49 -18.99 -30.21 -2.79
C GLU A 49 -18.78 -31.09 -1.56
N ASP A 50 -18.88 -32.42 -1.70
CA ASP A 50 -18.69 -33.36 -0.60
C ASP A 50 -17.29 -33.27 0.00
N ASN A 51 -16.27 -33.11 -0.85
CA ASN A 51 -14.90 -32.93 -0.39
C ASN A 51 -14.74 -31.58 0.32
N MET A 52 -15.39 -30.51 -0.14
CA MET A 52 -15.35 -29.21 0.51
C MET A 52 -16.07 -29.23 1.87
N ARG A 53 -17.20 -29.93 1.99
CA ARG A 53 -17.92 -30.14 3.26
C ARG A 53 -17.09 -30.98 4.24
N ASN A 54 -16.41 -32.02 3.75
CA ASN A 54 -15.48 -32.80 4.57
C ASN A 54 -14.29 -31.95 5.04
N ILE A 55 -13.79 -31.03 4.22
CA ILE A 55 -12.76 -30.07 4.65
C ILE A 55 -13.33 -29.10 5.70
N SER A 56 -14.52 -28.54 5.50
CA SER A 56 -15.11 -27.55 6.43
C SER A 56 -15.48 -28.13 7.78
N SER A 57 -15.78 -29.44 7.85
CA SER A 57 -16.01 -30.16 9.11
C SER A 57 -14.77 -30.20 10.01
N ARG A 58 -13.58 -30.16 9.41
CA ARG A 58 -12.28 -30.20 10.12
C ARG A 58 -11.63 -28.82 10.23
N ILE A 59 -11.75 -28.02 9.17
CA ILE A 59 -11.19 -26.67 9.05
C ILE A 59 -12.34 -25.70 8.90
N LYS A 60 -12.97 -25.33 10.01
CA LYS A 60 -14.18 -24.49 9.97
C LYS A 60 -13.87 -23.04 9.63
N HIS A 61 -12.75 -22.51 10.10
CA HIS A 61 -12.44 -21.09 10.08
C HIS A 61 -11.35 -20.74 9.06
N ILE A 62 -11.60 -19.73 8.24
CA ILE A 62 -10.65 -19.20 7.25
C ILE A 62 -10.41 -17.73 7.54
N PHE A 63 -9.15 -17.36 7.75
CA PHE A 63 -8.73 -15.97 7.87
C PHE A 63 -7.98 -15.55 6.61
N VAL A 64 -8.41 -14.45 6.00
CA VAL A 64 -7.76 -13.88 4.82
C VAL A 64 -7.22 -12.52 5.22
N MET A 65 -5.91 -12.40 5.27
CA MET A 65 -5.24 -11.14 5.59
C MET A 65 -4.75 -10.50 4.28
N VAL A 66 -5.13 -9.25 4.05
CA VAL A 66 -4.74 -8.49 2.87
C VAL A 66 -4.01 -7.25 3.36
N ASP A 67 -2.74 -7.14 2.97
CA ASP A 67 -1.88 -5.98 3.24
C ASP A 67 -1.83 -5.08 1.99
N GLU A 68 -1.62 -3.77 2.19
CA GLU A 68 -1.48 -2.74 1.14
C GLU A 68 -2.59 -2.80 0.06
N ILE A 69 -3.80 -2.34 0.40
CA ILE A 69 -4.92 -2.33 -0.55
C ILE A 69 -4.94 -1.06 -1.41
N LYS A 70 -4.29 0.02 -0.94
CA LYS A 70 -4.19 1.30 -1.65
C LYS A 70 -2.81 1.52 -2.26
N GLY A 71 -2.79 2.28 -3.36
CA GLY A 71 -1.57 2.62 -4.12
C GLY A 71 -1.59 2.10 -5.57
N ASP A 72 -2.50 1.18 -5.91
CA ASP A 72 -2.76 0.69 -7.27
C ASP A 72 -4.19 0.14 -7.38
N GLU A 73 -4.79 0.16 -8.58
CA GLU A 73 -6.16 -0.33 -8.87
C GLU A 73 -6.35 -1.82 -8.49
N ASN A 74 -5.25 -2.55 -8.43
CA ASN A 74 -5.23 -3.99 -8.23
C ASN A 74 -5.65 -4.41 -6.81
N GLY A 75 -5.43 -3.59 -5.78
CA GLY A 75 -5.77 -3.92 -4.40
C GLY A 75 -7.29 -3.99 -4.15
N VAL A 76 -8.02 -2.95 -4.58
CA VAL A 76 -9.49 -2.92 -4.46
C VAL A 76 -10.14 -4.06 -5.25
N ASN A 77 -9.63 -4.34 -6.46
CA ASN A 77 -10.09 -5.46 -7.27
C ASN A 77 -9.83 -6.81 -6.60
N LEU A 78 -8.67 -6.99 -5.95
CA LEU A 78 -8.36 -8.21 -5.20
C LEU A 78 -9.34 -8.42 -4.04
N LEU A 79 -9.63 -7.38 -3.25
CA LEU A 79 -10.58 -7.46 -2.15
C LEU A 79 -11.99 -7.84 -2.63
N HIS A 80 -12.40 -7.29 -3.78
CA HIS A 80 -13.68 -7.65 -4.39
C HIS A 80 -13.73 -9.13 -4.79
N GLU A 81 -12.68 -9.63 -5.46
CA GLU A 81 -12.60 -11.02 -5.92
C GLU A 81 -12.52 -12.00 -4.75
N ILE A 82 -11.77 -11.69 -3.68
CA ILE A 82 -11.75 -12.45 -2.43
C ILE A 82 -13.16 -12.50 -1.83
N SER A 83 -13.82 -11.35 -1.69
CA SER A 83 -15.17 -11.29 -1.11
C SER A 83 -16.18 -12.12 -1.90
N LYS A 84 -16.12 -12.07 -3.23
CA LYS A 84 -16.96 -12.87 -4.12
C LYS A 84 -16.65 -14.35 -4.00
N PHE A 85 -15.36 -14.71 -3.99
CA PHE A 85 -14.89 -16.09 -3.94
C PHE A 85 -15.24 -16.78 -2.61
N PHE A 86 -15.19 -16.07 -1.48
CA PHE A 86 -15.50 -16.67 -0.18
C PHE A 86 -16.99 -16.70 0.17
N ARG A 87 -17.83 -15.99 -0.58
CA ARG A 87 -19.29 -16.06 -0.40
C ARG A 87 -19.82 -17.48 -0.59
N GLN A 88 -19.43 -18.14 -1.69
CA GLN A 88 -19.81 -19.54 -1.97
C GLN A 88 -19.29 -20.51 -0.88
N PHE A 89 -18.17 -20.20 -0.21
CA PHE A 89 -17.60 -21.08 0.82
C PHE A 89 -18.46 -21.13 2.08
N THR A 90 -19.15 -20.05 2.41
CA THR A 90 -20.07 -20.02 3.55
C THR A 90 -21.40 -20.65 3.18
N GLU A 91 -21.98 -20.19 2.07
CA GLU A 91 -23.33 -20.57 1.65
C GLU A 91 -23.43 -22.03 1.21
N GLU A 92 -22.41 -22.57 0.52
CA GLU A 92 -22.47 -23.90 -0.09
C GLU A 92 -21.71 -24.96 0.72
N TYR A 93 -20.56 -24.60 1.31
CA TYR A 93 -19.63 -25.59 1.90
C TYR A 93 -19.55 -25.53 3.43
N GLY A 94 -20.12 -24.50 4.06
CA GLY A 94 -20.19 -24.38 5.52
C GLY A 94 -18.92 -23.89 6.20
N PHE A 95 -18.03 -23.16 5.52
CA PHE A 95 -16.92 -22.47 6.17
C PHE A 95 -17.36 -21.17 6.84
N ASN A 96 -16.61 -20.74 7.86
CA ASN A 96 -16.68 -19.42 8.45
C ASN A 96 -15.45 -18.62 8.00
N TYR A 97 -15.62 -17.48 7.32
CA TYR A 97 -14.47 -16.66 6.93
C TYR A 97 -14.46 -15.28 7.59
N LYS A 98 -13.27 -14.74 7.80
CA LYS A 98 -13.02 -13.34 8.16
C LYS A 98 -11.96 -12.77 7.22
N ILE A 99 -12.24 -11.61 6.65
CA ILE A 99 -11.27 -10.84 5.87
C ILE A 99 -10.74 -9.73 6.78
N ILE A 100 -9.42 -9.67 6.91
CA ILE A 100 -8.70 -8.66 7.67
C ILE A 100 -7.92 -7.84 6.66
N VAL A 101 -8.16 -6.54 6.66
CA VAL A 101 -7.49 -5.58 5.79
C VAL A 101 -6.56 -4.73 6.64
N ALA A 102 -5.28 -4.70 6.28
CA ALA A 102 -4.28 -3.83 6.90
C ALA A 102 -3.82 -2.78 5.87
N ASP A 103 -4.05 -1.50 6.16
CA ASP A 103 -3.60 -0.40 5.31
C ASP A 103 -3.55 0.90 6.12
N ALA A 104 -2.41 1.59 6.10
CA ALA A 104 -2.21 2.83 6.84
C ALA A 104 -3.12 3.98 6.37
N SER A 105 -3.64 3.91 5.14
CA SER A 105 -4.52 4.94 4.57
C SER A 105 -6.01 4.75 4.92
N ILE A 106 -6.39 3.62 5.52
CA ILE A 106 -7.78 3.32 5.87
C ILE A 106 -8.03 3.72 7.32
N VAL A 107 -8.31 5.01 7.51
CA VAL A 107 -8.34 5.60 8.86
C VAL A 107 -9.74 5.81 9.44
N ASN A 108 -10.80 5.73 8.61
CA ASN A 108 -12.19 5.95 9.04
C ASN A 108 -13.22 5.33 8.07
N PRO A 109 -14.51 5.23 8.46
CA PRO A 109 -15.57 4.70 7.61
C PRO A 109 -15.78 5.45 6.29
N ASP A 110 -15.61 6.78 6.27
CA ASP A 110 -15.79 7.60 5.05
C ASP A 110 -14.79 7.18 3.97
N VAL A 111 -13.52 7.03 4.35
CA VAL A 111 -12.44 6.58 3.47
C VAL A 111 -12.67 5.14 3.03
N ILE A 112 -13.23 4.28 3.88
CA ILE A 112 -13.60 2.92 3.48
C ILE A 112 -14.69 2.98 2.41
N ASN A 113 -15.75 3.74 2.65
CA ASN A 113 -16.85 3.86 1.70
C ASN A 113 -16.38 4.46 0.38
N GLN A 114 -15.60 5.54 0.40
CA GLN A 114 -15.11 6.17 -0.82
C GLN A 114 -14.26 5.20 -1.66
N HIS A 115 -13.31 4.50 -1.06
CA HIS A 115 -12.33 3.70 -1.81
C HIS A 115 -12.74 2.26 -2.08
N PHE A 116 -13.70 1.71 -1.33
CA PHE A 116 -14.12 0.31 -1.49
C PHE A 116 -15.56 0.15 -2.01
N SER A 117 -16.34 1.23 -2.09
CA SER A 117 -17.70 1.14 -2.67
C SER A 117 -17.68 1.01 -4.18
N SER A 118 -16.69 1.60 -4.86
CA SER A 118 -16.52 1.49 -6.32
C SER A 118 -15.21 0.78 -6.66
N THR A 119 -15.13 0.21 -7.87
CA THR A 119 -13.89 -0.35 -8.44
C THR A 119 -13.15 0.68 -9.30
N VAL A 120 -13.59 1.94 -9.27
CA VAL A 120 -13.00 3.02 -10.09
C VAL A 120 -11.79 3.57 -9.36
N SER A 121 -10.67 3.62 -10.08
CA SER A 121 -9.42 4.17 -9.58
C SER A 121 -9.55 5.67 -9.32
N GLU A 122 -9.23 6.09 -8.10
CA GLU A 122 -9.00 7.49 -7.82
C GLU A 122 -7.51 7.82 -8.03
N PRO A 123 -7.18 8.97 -8.64
CA PRO A 123 -5.80 9.39 -8.81
C PRO A 123 -5.10 9.56 -7.45
N ASN A 124 -3.79 9.34 -7.42
CA ASN A 124 -2.94 9.55 -6.24
C ASN A 124 -3.15 10.97 -5.67
N LYS A 125 -3.89 11.07 -4.57
CA LYS A 125 -4.18 12.31 -3.87
C LYS A 125 -3.79 12.16 -2.40
N ILE A 126 -3.06 13.13 -1.88
CA ILE A 126 -2.85 13.26 -0.44
C ILE A 126 -4.05 14.05 0.09
N PHE A 127 -4.92 13.39 0.84
CA PHE A 127 -6.07 14.03 1.46
C PHE A 127 -5.68 14.57 2.83
N PHE A 128 -5.98 15.84 3.08
CA PHE A 128 -5.83 16.46 4.39
C PHE A 128 -7.22 16.73 4.96
N ARG A 129 -7.44 16.30 6.19
CA ARG A 129 -8.65 16.62 6.96
C ARG A 129 -8.22 17.18 8.29
N GLN A 130 -8.79 18.32 8.67
CA GLN A 130 -8.72 18.77 10.06
C GLN A 130 -9.55 17.80 10.90
N ASN A 131 -8.89 17.17 11.86
CA ASN A 131 -9.59 16.31 12.80
C ASN A 131 -9.89 17.08 14.08
N PHE A 132 -11.18 17.25 14.37
CA PHE A 132 -11.65 17.95 15.57
C PHE A 132 -11.84 17.00 16.76
N SER A 133 -11.72 15.68 16.57
CA SER A 133 -11.83 14.69 17.63
C SER A 133 -10.47 14.31 18.22
N LYS A 134 -10.45 13.94 19.51
CA LYS A 134 -9.29 13.28 20.14
C LYS A 134 -9.11 11.92 19.48
N ASN A 135 -8.22 11.82 18.49
CA ASN A 135 -7.78 10.52 18.00
C ASN A 135 -7.06 9.79 19.13
N LEU A 136 -7.67 8.71 19.61
CA LEU A 136 -6.99 7.78 20.49
C LEU A 136 -5.95 7.02 19.67
N PRO A 137 -4.72 6.82 20.19
CA PRO A 137 -3.68 6.04 19.50
C PRO A 137 -4.12 4.61 19.16
N LEU A 138 -5.06 4.08 19.95
CA LEU A 138 -5.74 2.83 19.70
C LEU A 138 -7.24 3.05 19.88
N SER A 139 -8.04 2.77 18.85
CA SER A 139 -9.49 2.84 18.92
C SER A 139 -10.16 1.76 18.10
N ILE A 140 -11.39 1.42 18.50
CA ILE A 140 -12.25 0.47 17.81
C ILE A 140 -13.53 1.20 17.41
N GLU A 141 -13.92 1.09 16.16
CA GLU A 141 -15.17 1.63 15.63
C GLU A 141 -15.90 0.54 14.85
N ASN A 142 -17.21 0.39 15.10
CA ASN A 142 -18.04 -0.56 14.37
C ASN A 142 -18.91 0.21 13.38
N PHE A 143 -19.01 -0.30 12.15
CA PHE A 143 -19.88 0.28 11.12
C PHE A 143 -20.37 -0.80 10.16
N THR A 144 -21.32 -0.44 9.29
CA THR A 144 -21.85 -1.34 8.27
C THR A 144 -21.24 -1.01 6.91
N PHE A 145 -20.61 -1.99 6.28
CA PHE A 145 -20.08 -1.87 4.91
C PHE A 145 -20.69 -2.94 4.02
N LYS A 146 -21.26 -2.56 2.87
CA LYS A 146 -21.93 -3.48 1.93
C LYS A 146 -22.89 -4.48 2.62
N LYS A 147 -23.70 -3.99 3.56
CA LYS A 147 -24.66 -4.76 4.37
C LYS A 147 -24.02 -5.82 5.29
N LYS A 148 -22.73 -5.72 5.58
CA LYS A 148 -22.02 -6.59 6.52
C LYS A 148 -21.48 -5.76 7.69
N PRO A 149 -21.50 -6.31 8.92
CA PRO A 149 -20.85 -5.66 10.05
C PRO A 149 -19.34 -5.67 9.87
N VAL A 150 -18.70 -4.53 10.10
CA VAL A 150 -17.26 -4.35 10.02
C VAL A 150 -16.76 -3.64 11.26
N THR A 151 -15.58 -4.03 11.71
CA THR A 151 -14.86 -3.41 12.82
C THR A 151 -13.58 -2.79 12.29
N ILE A 152 -13.41 -1.50 12.52
CA ILE A 152 -12.18 -0.74 12.25
C ILE A 152 -11.37 -0.75 13.54
N ILE A 153 -10.10 -1.11 13.42
CA ILE A 153 -9.13 -1.00 14.50
C ILE A 153 -8.10 0.03 14.05
N ASN A 154 -8.17 1.22 14.64
CA ASN A 154 -7.15 2.24 14.45
C ASN A 154 -6.03 1.96 15.46
N SER A 155 -4.80 1.78 14.98
CA SER A 155 -3.61 1.53 15.80
C SER A 155 -2.52 2.57 15.55
N ASN A 156 -2.90 3.81 15.25
CA ASN A 156 -1.97 4.90 14.99
C ASN A 156 -1.18 5.29 16.26
N ALA A 157 0.03 4.75 16.40
CA ALA A 157 0.87 4.93 17.58
C ALA A 157 1.48 6.34 17.74
N TYR A 158 1.49 7.18 16.70
CA TYR A 158 2.16 8.48 16.70
C TYR A 158 1.33 9.57 16.01
N PRO A 159 0.32 10.15 16.68
CA PRO A 159 -0.31 11.36 16.16
C PRO A 159 0.67 12.53 16.28
N ALA A 160 1.13 13.06 15.14
CA ALA A 160 1.82 14.34 15.13
C ALA A 160 0.90 15.41 15.75
N LYS A 161 1.37 16.13 16.76
CA LYS A 161 0.59 17.19 17.42
C LYS A 161 0.31 18.37 16.48
N ILE A 162 1.19 18.60 15.51
CA ILE A 162 1.12 19.71 14.57
C ILE A 162 1.58 19.21 13.20
N LEU A 163 0.81 19.49 12.17
CA LEU A 163 1.21 19.33 10.77
C LEU A 163 1.32 20.71 10.14
N LYS A 164 2.55 21.11 9.77
CA LYS A 164 2.80 22.34 9.00
C LYS A 164 2.98 21.96 7.54
N ILE A 165 2.18 22.56 6.67
CA ILE A 165 2.26 22.31 5.23
C ILE A 165 2.66 23.60 4.52
N THR A 166 3.64 23.52 3.63
CA THR A 166 4.08 24.64 2.81
C THR A 166 4.02 24.20 1.35
N TYR A 167 3.21 24.89 0.55
CA TYR A 167 3.10 24.65 -0.89
C TYR A 167 3.84 25.75 -1.66
N LYS A 168 4.59 25.34 -2.68
CA LYS A 168 5.27 26.26 -3.60
C LYS A 168 4.86 25.91 -5.02
N LEU A 169 4.09 26.78 -5.65
CA LEU A 169 3.61 26.62 -7.02
C LEU A 169 4.62 27.24 -7.97
N PHE A 170 5.00 26.47 -8.98
CA PHE A 170 5.87 26.93 -10.07
C PHE A 170 5.08 26.84 -11.36
N ILE A 171 4.94 27.98 -12.04
CA ILE A 171 4.19 28.09 -13.29
C ILE A 171 5.15 28.64 -14.33
N GLU A 172 5.25 27.96 -15.46
CA GLU A 172 5.97 28.43 -16.64
C GLU A 172 4.94 28.72 -17.73
N SER A 173 4.91 29.97 -18.18
CA SER A 173 4.10 30.39 -19.32
C SER A 173 5.04 30.55 -20.51
N ILE A 174 4.80 29.80 -21.57
CA ILE A 174 5.62 29.83 -22.79
C ILE A 174 4.71 30.27 -23.93
N GLU A 175 5.09 31.36 -24.61
CA GLU A 175 4.48 31.72 -25.89
C GLU A 175 4.96 30.74 -26.96
N PHE A 176 4.05 30.26 -27.81
CA PHE A 176 4.38 29.23 -28.78
C PHE A 176 5.31 29.77 -29.86
N HIS A 177 6.56 29.32 -29.82
CA HIS A 177 7.55 29.48 -30.89
C HIS A 177 8.20 28.12 -31.16
N GLU A 178 8.35 27.76 -32.44
CA GLU A 178 8.78 26.44 -32.88
C GLU A 178 10.15 26.03 -32.30
N GLU A 179 11.08 26.98 -32.19
CA GLU A 179 12.40 26.78 -31.57
C GLU A 179 12.36 26.64 -30.03
N LEU A 180 11.45 27.37 -29.36
CA LEU A 180 11.30 27.34 -27.90
C LEU A 180 10.56 26.09 -27.42
N TYR A 181 9.75 25.47 -28.28
CA TYR A 181 9.02 24.25 -27.96
C TYR A 181 9.95 23.06 -27.67
N LEU A 182 11.15 23.02 -28.27
CA LEU A 182 12.16 21.98 -28.03
C LEU A 182 12.86 22.12 -26.67
N GLN A 183 12.85 23.30 -26.06
CA GLN A 183 13.43 23.56 -24.73
C GLN A 183 12.39 23.64 -23.60
N LYS A 184 11.12 23.36 -23.91
CA LYS A 184 10.00 23.44 -22.95
C LYS A 184 10.30 22.69 -21.65
N ASN A 185 9.92 23.29 -20.51
CA ASN A 185 10.09 22.77 -19.16
C ASN A 185 11.52 22.77 -18.60
N LYS A 186 12.58 23.13 -19.36
CA LYS A 186 13.94 23.20 -18.78
C LYS A 186 14.05 24.27 -17.70
N PRO A 187 13.67 25.55 -17.94
CA PRO A 187 13.75 26.59 -16.92
C PRO A 187 12.90 26.28 -15.69
N LEU A 188 11.67 25.79 -15.90
CA LEU A 188 10.80 25.34 -14.81
C LEU A 188 11.45 24.23 -13.96
N LYS A 189 11.98 23.18 -14.60
CA LYS A 189 12.63 22.06 -13.89
C LYS A 189 13.82 22.54 -13.07
N GLU A 190 14.64 23.42 -13.63
CA GLU A 190 15.79 24.00 -12.92
C GLU A 190 15.36 24.88 -11.74
N ALA A 191 14.32 25.71 -11.92
CA ALA A 191 13.80 26.55 -10.85
C ALA A 191 13.27 25.72 -9.67
N VAL A 192 12.52 24.65 -9.97
CA VAL A 192 12.03 23.69 -8.97
C VAL A 192 13.21 23.04 -8.24
N GLN A 193 14.21 22.53 -8.97
CA GLN A 193 15.39 21.87 -8.40
C GLN A 193 16.18 22.82 -7.47
N LYS A 194 16.42 24.06 -7.92
CA LYS A 194 17.09 25.10 -7.12
C LYS A 194 16.33 25.40 -5.84
N GLN A 195 14.99 25.48 -5.89
CA GLN A 195 14.20 25.72 -4.69
C GLN A 195 14.25 24.54 -3.72
N ILE A 196 14.15 23.29 -4.20
CA ILE A 196 14.24 22.10 -3.34
C ILE A 196 15.58 22.09 -2.59
N ILE A 197 16.70 22.34 -3.29
CA ILE A 197 18.02 22.42 -2.68
C ILE A 197 18.09 23.54 -1.63
N LYS A 198 17.54 24.72 -1.93
CA LYS A 198 17.50 25.85 -1.00
C LYS A 198 16.73 25.49 0.28
N ASP A 199 15.61 24.80 0.14
CA ASP A 199 14.76 24.41 1.26
C ASP A 199 15.43 23.35 2.14
N ILE A 200 16.03 22.33 1.53
CA ILE A 200 16.78 21.30 2.28
C ILE A 200 17.95 21.94 3.03
N LYS A 201 18.71 22.83 2.40
CA LYS A 201 19.81 23.55 3.05
C LYS A 201 19.32 24.40 4.23
N TYR A 202 18.17 25.06 4.08
CA TYR A 202 17.57 25.83 5.16
C TYR A 202 17.16 24.94 6.34
N ILE A 203 16.49 23.81 6.08
CA ILE A 203 16.04 22.88 7.13
C ILE A 203 17.24 22.26 7.84
N LEU A 204 18.22 21.73 7.09
CA LEU A 204 19.44 21.13 7.67
C LEU A 204 20.25 22.12 8.51
N LYS A 205 20.27 23.41 8.16
CA LYS A 205 21.00 24.44 8.90
C LYS A 205 20.28 24.83 10.20
N ASN A 206 18.96 24.99 10.16
CA ASN A 206 18.20 25.48 11.30
C ASN A 206 17.73 24.37 12.24
N ASN A 207 17.58 23.14 11.72
CA ASN A 207 17.09 21.98 12.45
C ASN A 207 18.05 20.78 12.25
N PRO A 208 19.30 20.83 12.76
CA PRO A 208 20.31 19.80 12.49
C PRO A 208 19.96 18.42 13.04
N SER A 209 19.02 18.33 13.98
CA SER A 209 18.54 17.08 14.60
C SER A 209 17.27 16.53 13.96
N GLU A 210 16.65 17.24 13.01
CA GLU A 210 15.43 16.76 12.35
C GLU A 210 15.74 15.72 11.26
N GLN A 211 14.95 14.66 11.22
CA GLN A 211 14.95 13.72 10.11
C GLN A 211 14.16 14.32 8.95
N ILE A 212 14.76 14.33 7.76
CA ILE A 212 14.14 14.87 6.54
C ILE A 212 13.90 13.73 5.57
N ILE A 213 12.64 13.54 5.17
CA ILE A 213 12.26 12.61 4.10
C ILE A 213 12.01 13.42 2.83
N VAL A 214 12.74 13.10 1.76
CA VAL A 214 12.62 13.77 0.47
C VAL A 214 12.08 12.80 -0.56
N TYR A 215 10.86 13.04 -1.04
CA TYR A 215 10.24 12.24 -2.10
C TYR A 215 10.52 12.87 -3.47
N ILE A 216 11.36 12.21 -4.28
CA ILE A 216 11.71 12.61 -5.65
C ILE A 216 11.55 11.39 -6.57
N GLN A 217 10.80 11.54 -7.66
CA GLN A 217 10.57 10.45 -8.63
C GLN A 217 11.72 10.28 -9.63
N ASP A 218 12.48 11.34 -9.86
CA ASP A 218 13.51 11.43 -10.89
C ASP A 218 14.90 11.14 -10.29
N LYS A 219 15.53 10.06 -10.75
CA LYS A 219 16.84 9.60 -10.23
C LYS A 219 17.97 10.58 -10.55
N GLU A 220 17.93 11.25 -11.70
CA GLU A 220 18.96 12.22 -12.08
C GLU A 220 18.89 13.44 -11.16
N LYS A 221 17.67 13.92 -10.88
CA LYS A 221 17.44 15.01 -9.91
C LYS A 221 17.89 14.64 -8.50
N LEU A 222 17.67 13.41 -8.07
CA LEU A 222 18.14 12.93 -6.77
C LEU A 222 19.68 12.95 -6.70
N ALA A 223 20.36 12.43 -7.72
CA ALA A 223 21.81 12.42 -7.80
C ALA A 223 22.41 13.84 -7.78
N GLU A 224 21.80 14.78 -8.52
CA GLU A 224 22.18 16.19 -8.52
C GLU A 224 21.99 16.81 -7.12
N LEU A 225 20.85 16.55 -6.49
CA LEU A 225 20.51 17.06 -5.16
C LEU A 225 21.55 16.61 -4.11
N ILE A 226 21.90 15.33 -4.11
CA ILE A 226 22.92 14.77 -3.22
C ILE A 226 24.28 15.42 -3.49
N THR A 227 24.66 15.58 -4.76
CA THR A 227 25.91 16.23 -5.15
C THR A 227 25.98 17.67 -4.63
N GLN A 228 24.88 18.42 -4.74
CA GLN A 228 24.78 19.80 -4.29
C GLN A 228 24.82 19.95 -2.75
N ILE A 229 24.31 18.95 -2.02
CA ILE A 229 24.39 18.90 -0.55
C ILE A 229 25.82 18.50 -0.10
N LYS A 230 26.45 17.53 -0.77
CA LYS A 230 27.85 17.13 -0.52
C LYS A 230 28.85 18.29 -0.66
N ARG A 231 28.57 19.24 -1.56
CA ARG A 231 29.37 20.48 -1.70
C ARG A 231 29.22 21.45 -0.53
N PHE A 232 28.12 21.35 0.23
CA PHE A 232 27.81 22.26 1.33
C PHE A 232 28.24 21.72 2.69
N ARG A 233 28.18 20.40 2.90
CA ARG A 233 28.59 19.74 4.14
C ARG A 233 29.11 18.34 3.86
N LYS A 234 29.81 17.77 4.85
CA LYS A 234 30.00 16.33 4.89
C LYS A 234 28.63 15.64 4.86
N PHE A 235 28.44 14.79 3.86
CA PHE A 235 27.17 14.16 3.56
C PHE A 235 27.44 12.77 2.97
N GLU A 236 27.69 11.81 3.85
CA GLU A 236 28.04 10.44 3.52
C GLU A 236 26.81 9.53 3.56
N GLU A 237 26.68 8.67 2.55
CA GLU A 237 25.62 7.68 2.51
C GLU A 237 25.75 6.72 3.70
N LYS A 238 24.62 6.28 4.27
CA LYS A 238 24.51 5.40 5.45
C LYS A 238 25.02 6.00 6.76
N LYS A 239 25.50 7.25 6.75
CA LYS A 239 25.83 8.03 7.95
C LYS A 239 24.97 9.27 8.09
N ASP A 240 24.92 10.09 7.04
CA ASP A 240 24.16 11.33 7.01
C ASP A 240 22.83 11.19 6.26
N TYR A 241 22.73 10.25 5.31
CA TYR A 241 21.52 10.05 4.52
C TYR A 241 21.35 8.60 4.03
N LEU A 242 20.13 8.27 3.64
CA LEU A 242 19.77 6.98 3.04
C LEU A 242 19.00 7.20 1.73
N GLU A 243 19.34 6.46 0.69
CA GLU A 243 18.59 6.43 -0.57
C GLU A 243 17.64 5.24 -0.59
N ILE A 244 16.34 5.50 -0.65
CA ILE A 244 15.33 4.43 -0.73
C ILE A 244 14.75 4.38 -2.13
N HIS A 245 15.04 3.28 -2.84
CA HIS A 245 14.53 3.02 -4.18
C HIS A 245 14.23 1.53 -4.37
N ALA A 246 13.34 1.19 -5.31
CA ALA A 246 12.80 -0.17 -5.48
C ALA A 246 13.86 -1.26 -5.74
N ASN A 247 15.07 -0.88 -6.17
CA ASN A 247 16.16 -1.81 -6.51
C ASN A 247 17.18 -1.98 -5.38
N LEU A 248 16.92 -1.49 -4.16
CA LEU A 248 17.79 -1.73 -3.02
C LEU A 248 17.97 -3.22 -2.76
N ARG A 249 19.23 -3.66 -2.58
CA ARG A 249 19.56 -5.04 -2.25
C ARG A 249 19.08 -5.34 -0.82
N ASP A 250 18.73 -6.59 -0.54
CA ASP A 250 18.19 -6.98 0.77
C ASP A 250 19.15 -6.76 1.94
N GLN A 251 20.46 -6.66 1.67
CA GLN A 251 21.47 -6.27 2.65
C GLN A 251 21.30 -4.81 3.10
N ASP A 252 21.01 -3.89 2.18
CA ASP A 252 20.82 -2.47 2.47
C ASP A 252 19.53 -2.23 3.27
N LYS A 253 18.47 -3.02 3.02
CA LYS A 253 17.20 -2.96 3.78
C LYS A 253 17.36 -3.27 5.27
N LYS A 254 18.35 -4.09 5.64
CA LYS A 254 18.63 -4.43 7.06
C LYS A 254 19.32 -3.30 7.80
N GLU A 255 20.05 -2.44 7.10
CA GLU A 255 20.74 -1.29 7.71
C GLU A 255 19.78 -0.13 7.97
N VAL A 256 18.78 0.08 7.11
CA VAL A 256 17.71 1.08 7.32
C VAL A 256 16.96 0.86 8.64
N LYS A 257 16.75 -0.40 9.03
CA LYS A 257 16.05 -0.77 10.28
C LYS A 257 16.88 -0.54 11.57
N LYS A 258 18.18 -0.25 11.46
CA LYS A 258 19.07 -0.07 12.61
C LYS A 258 19.20 1.40 13.06
N ILE A 259 18.73 2.34 12.25
CA ILE A 259 18.77 3.76 12.61
C ILE A 259 17.53 4.06 13.46
N PRO A 260 17.68 4.52 14.72
CA PRO A 260 16.55 4.85 15.57
C PRO A 260 15.71 5.96 14.93
N GLY A 261 14.39 5.75 14.87
CA GLY A 261 13.41 6.77 14.52
C GLY A 261 13.23 7.79 15.64
#